data_AF-A0A2A2VHW3-F1
#
_entry.id   AF-A0A2A2VHW3-F1
#
_cell.length_a   1.000
_cell.length_b   1.000
_cell.length_c   1.000
_cell.angle_alpha   90.00
_cell.angle_beta   90.00
_cell.angle_gamma   90.00
#
_symmetry.space_group_name_H-M   'P 1'
#
loop_
_entity.id
_entity.type
_entity.pdbx_description
1 polymer ?
#
loop_
_entity_poly.entity_id
_entity_poly.type
_entity_poly.pdbx_seq_one_letter_code
_entity_poly.pdbx_strand_id
1 'polypeptide(L)'
;MVGRAATLDEAAGLLRQIAGARHADESIKAVLHRLQRKLTGWSAGRIRDVWYRDDRVRLRAEEVEQLRALVEPHATGTENELSELRNRIARLERLLEAASSPIHR
;
A
#
# COMPACT_ATOMS: atom_id res chain seq x y z
N MET A 1 8.52 10.36 -19.24
CA MET A 1 8.83 11.39 -18.22
C MET A 1 7.64 11.50 -17.29
N VAL A 2 7.72 10.98 -16.07
CA VAL A 2 6.67 11.21 -15.05
C VAL A 2 6.78 12.68 -14.65
N GLY A 3 5.74 13.47 -14.91
CA GLY A 3 5.74 14.91 -14.63
C GLY A 3 5.81 15.19 -13.13
N ARG A 4 6.43 16.30 -12.73
CA ARG A 4 6.55 16.73 -11.32
C ARG A 4 5.21 16.72 -10.58
N ALA A 5 4.13 17.09 -11.26
CA ALA A 5 2.77 17.05 -10.72
C ALA A 5 2.33 15.61 -10.36
N ALA A 6 2.66 14.64 -11.21
CA ALA A 6 2.30 13.24 -10.98
C ALA A 6 3.01 12.65 -9.74
N THR A 7 4.26 13.03 -9.47
CA THR A 7 4.98 12.60 -8.26
C THR A 7 4.38 13.20 -6.98
N LEU A 8 3.95 14.46 -7.03
CA LEU A 8 3.30 15.12 -5.90
C LEU A 8 1.91 14.54 -5.62
N ASP A 9 1.15 14.26 -6.68
CA ASP A 9 -0.15 13.59 -6.58
C ASP A 9 -0.03 12.18 -6.01
N GLU A 10 0.97 11.43 -6.45
CA GLU A 10 1.30 10.12 -5.88
C GLU A 10 1.60 10.22 -4.39
N ALA A 11 2.53 11.09 -3.99
CA ALA A 11 2.91 11.23 -2.58
C ALA A 11 1.74 11.67 -1.69
N ALA A 12 0.89 12.58 -2.17
CA ALA A 12 -0.32 12.98 -1.47
C ALA A 12 -1.32 11.81 -1.33
N GLY A 13 -1.44 10.97 -2.37
CA GLY A 13 -2.24 9.74 -2.33
C GLY A 13 -1.72 8.75 -1.30
N LEU A 14 -0.42 8.47 -1.31
CA LEU A 14 0.23 7.55 -0.37
C LEU A 14 0.06 8.04 1.08
N LEU A 15 0.23 9.34 1.35
CA LEU A 15 -0.01 9.91 2.68
C LEU A 15 -1.44 9.67 3.18
N ARG A 16 -2.45 9.77 2.30
CA ARG A 16 -3.85 9.49 2.65
C ARG A 16 -4.07 8.01 2.95
N GLN A 17 -3.42 7.12 2.21
CA GLN A 17 -3.44 5.68 2.49
C GLN A 17 -2.82 5.37 3.85
N ILE A 18 -1.64 5.92 4.17
CA ILE A 18 -0.96 5.71 5.46
C ILE A 18 -1.78 6.29 6.62
N ALA A 19 -2.47 7.41 6.38
CA ALA A 19 -3.34 8.04 7.37
C ALA A 19 -4.56 7.18 7.74
N GLY A 20 -5.00 6.33 6.80
CA GLY A 20 -6.16 5.45 6.95
C GLY A 20 -7.48 6.20 7.05
N ALA A 21 -8.52 5.50 7.48
CA ALA A 21 -9.81 6.12 7.78
C ALA A 21 -9.66 7.12 8.93
N ARG A 22 -10.08 8.36 8.69
CA ARG A 22 -10.18 9.40 9.71
C ARG A 22 -11.33 9.03 10.66
N HIS A 23 -11.09 9.09 11.98
CA HIS A 23 -12.20 9.04 12.94
C HIS A 23 -13.05 10.31 12.83
N ALA A 24 -14.39 10.19 12.95
CA ALA A 24 -15.31 11.32 12.72
C ALA A 24 -14.94 12.60 13.50
N ASP A 25 -14.42 12.44 14.72
CA ASP A 25 -14.03 13.55 15.61
C ASP A 25 -12.56 13.95 15.51
N GLU A 26 -11.77 13.30 14.65
CA GLU A 26 -10.33 13.56 14.56
C GLU A 26 -10.06 14.83 13.75
N SER A 27 -9.31 15.79 14.28
CA SER A 27 -8.88 16.96 13.51
C SER A 27 -7.80 16.59 12.47
N ILE A 28 -7.72 17.34 11.36
CA ILE A 28 -6.63 17.16 10.37
C ILE A 28 -5.26 17.31 11.05
N LYS A 29 -5.13 18.22 12.03
CA LYS A 29 -3.90 18.41 12.81
C LYS A 29 -3.49 17.13 13.55
N ALA A 30 -4.45 16.39 14.12
CA ALA A 30 -4.17 15.11 14.77
C ALA A 30 -3.72 14.04 13.76
N VAL A 31 -4.34 13.99 12.57
CA VAL A 31 -3.90 13.11 11.48
C VAL A 31 -2.45 13.39 11.09
N LEU A 32 -2.10 14.67 10.87
CA LEU A 32 -0.74 15.07 10.50
C LEU A 32 0.28 14.73 11.59
N HIS A 33 -0.06 14.90 12.88
CA HIS A 33 0.80 14.47 13.98
C HIS A 33 0.97 12.96 14.07
N ARG A 34 -0.08 12.18 13.75
CA ARG A 34 0.03 10.71 13.65
C ARG A 34 0.97 10.32 12.51
N LEU A 35 0.85 10.95 11.35
CA LEU A 35 1.75 10.72 10.22
C LEU A 35 3.20 11.06 10.57
N GLN A 36 3.43 12.17 11.28
CA GLN A 36 4.77 12.56 11.73
C GLN A 36 5.44 11.50 12.61
N ARG A 37 4.67 10.77 13.44
CA ARG A 37 5.21 9.66 14.25
C ARG A 37 5.57 8.42 13.45
N LYS A 38 4.99 8.24 12.26
CA LYS A 38 5.27 7.12 11.35
C LYS A 38 6.37 7.42 10.35
N LEU A 39 6.55 8.69 9.98
CA LEU A 39 7.46 9.15 8.93
C LEU A 39 8.76 9.69 9.53
N THR A 40 9.82 8.88 9.49
CA THR A 40 11.16 9.25 9.93
C THR A 40 11.71 10.39 9.06
N GLY A 41 12.15 11.49 9.69
CA GLY A 41 12.77 12.63 9.00
C GLY A 41 11.80 13.67 8.42
N TRP A 42 10.49 13.46 8.56
CA TRP A 42 9.49 14.41 8.06
C TRP A 42 9.09 15.44 9.11
N SER A 43 9.08 16.71 8.73
CA SER A 43 8.51 17.77 9.56
C SER A 43 7.00 17.87 9.37
N ALA A 44 6.28 18.33 10.41
CA ALA A 44 4.83 18.53 10.31
C ALA A 44 4.44 19.53 9.20
N GLY A 45 5.29 20.52 8.91
CA GLY A 45 5.13 21.41 7.77
C GLY A 45 5.23 20.65 6.46
N ARG A 46 6.28 19.85 6.28
CA ARG A 46 6.51 19.08 5.05
C ARG A 46 5.39 18.09 4.75
N ILE A 47 4.88 17.40 5.76
CA ILE A 47 3.72 16.49 5.61
C ILE A 47 2.50 17.29 5.15
N ARG A 48 2.25 18.46 5.75
CA ARG A 48 1.13 19.34 5.37
C ARG A 48 1.26 19.82 3.93
N ASP A 49 2.45 20.26 3.53
CA ASP A 49 2.68 20.83 2.20
C ASP A 49 2.45 19.76 1.13
N VAL A 50 2.93 18.53 1.35
CA VAL A 50 2.66 17.38 0.47
C VAL A 50 1.19 16.96 0.52
N TRP A 51 0.57 16.95 1.70
CA TRP A 51 -0.85 16.61 1.88
C TRP A 51 -1.79 17.49 1.04
N TYR A 52 -1.50 18.79 0.97
CA TYR A 52 -2.25 19.76 0.18
C TYR A 52 -1.71 19.95 -1.25
N ARG A 53 -0.70 19.18 -1.66
CA ARG A 53 -0.07 19.27 -2.99
C ARG A 53 0.46 20.67 -3.30
N ASP A 54 1.19 21.26 -2.35
CA ASP A 54 1.89 22.52 -2.58
C ASP A 54 2.93 22.34 -3.71
N ASP A 55 2.73 23.06 -4.81
CA ASP A 55 3.51 22.96 -6.04
C ASP A 55 4.95 23.47 -5.89
N ARG A 56 5.23 24.21 -4.82
CA ARG A 56 6.57 24.71 -4.48
C ARG A 56 7.43 23.60 -3.90
N VAL A 57 6.83 22.56 -3.36
CA VAL A 57 7.55 21.45 -2.75
C VAL A 57 8.30 20.66 -3.83
N ARG A 58 9.53 20.28 -3.50
CA ARG A 58 10.30 19.29 -4.23
C ARG A 58 10.45 18.07 -3.34
N LEU A 59 9.87 16.96 -3.81
CA LEU A 59 9.99 15.65 -3.18
C LEU A 59 11.30 15.01 -3.62
N ARG A 60 12.01 14.43 -2.65
CA ARG A 60 13.17 13.57 -2.91
C ARG A 60 12.69 12.17 -3.25
N ALA A 61 13.47 11.44 -4.03
CA ALA A 61 13.15 10.05 -4.38
C ALA A 61 13.00 9.18 -3.12
N GLU A 62 13.91 9.35 -2.14
CA GLU A 62 13.90 8.64 -0.86
C GLU A 62 12.59 8.82 -0.06
N GLU A 63 11.98 10.00 -0.16
CA GLU A 63 10.74 10.31 0.55
C GLU A 63 9.55 9.60 -0.06
N VAL A 64 9.49 9.55 -1.40
CA VAL A 64 8.46 8.82 -2.12
C VAL A 64 8.62 7.32 -1.87
N GLU A 65 9.86 6.81 -1.85
CA GLU A 65 10.16 5.42 -1.55
C GLU A 65 9.73 5.03 -0.13
N GLN A 66 10.00 5.87 0.86
CA GLN A 66 9.54 5.65 2.23
C GLN A 66 8.01 5.59 2.32
N LEU A 67 7.30 6.46 1.58
CA LEU A 67 5.84 6.44 1.53
C LEU A 67 5.31 5.16 0.89
N ARG A 68 5.93 4.71 -0.20
CA ARG A 68 5.59 3.44 -0.87
C ARG A 68 5.79 2.24 0.06
N ALA A 69 6.95 2.18 0.73
CA ALA A 69 7.28 1.10 1.66
C ALA A 69 6.32 1.01 2.88
N LEU A 70 5.69 2.13 3.27
CA LEU A 70 4.70 2.16 4.35
C LEU A 70 3.28 1.81 3.88
N VAL A 71 2.98 2.01 2.59
CA VAL A 71 1.69 1.67 1.99
C VAL A 71 1.66 0.21 1.52
N GLU A 72 2.75 -0.30 0.97
CA GLU A 72 2.87 -1.71 0.62
C GLU A 72 3.23 -2.53 1.86
N PRO A 73 2.31 -3.32 2.42
CA PRO A 73 2.72 -4.38 3.32
C PRO A 73 3.35 -5.45 2.43
N HIS A 74 4.69 -5.45 2.33
CA HIS A 74 5.52 -6.55 1.82
C HIS A 74 4.72 -7.59 1.01
N ALA A 75 4.64 -7.39 -0.32
CA ALA A 75 3.97 -8.28 -1.26
C ALA A 75 4.47 -9.75 -1.24
N THR A 76 5.45 -10.07 -0.39
CA THR A 76 5.89 -11.44 -0.11
C THR A 76 4.83 -12.30 0.59
N GLY A 77 3.81 -11.72 1.24
CA GLY A 77 2.71 -12.48 1.86
C GLY A 77 1.61 -12.89 0.88
N THR A 78 1.06 -11.92 0.14
CA THR A 78 -0.11 -12.11 -0.73
C THR A 78 0.18 -12.88 -2.02
N GLU A 79 1.37 -12.72 -2.62
CA GLU A 79 1.78 -13.59 -3.75
C GLU A 79 2.00 -15.03 -3.32
N ASN A 80 2.48 -15.24 -2.08
CA ASN A 80 2.70 -16.56 -1.51
C ASN A 80 1.36 -17.21 -1.15
N GLU A 81 0.42 -16.46 -0.56
CA GLU A 81 -0.96 -16.91 -0.31
C GLU A 81 -1.69 -17.24 -1.61
N LEU A 82 -1.56 -16.40 -2.65
CA LEU A 82 -2.17 -16.68 -3.96
C LEU A 82 -1.57 -17.94 -4.60
N SER A 83 -0.25 -18.12 -4.49
CA SER A 83 0.43 -19.32 -4.97
C SER A 83 0.02 -20.57 -4.18
N GLU A 84 -0.12 -20.46 -2.86
CA GLU A 84 -0.57 -21.54 -1.98
C GLU A 84 -2.02 -21.94 -2.28
N LEU A 85 -2.92 -20.96 -2.46
CA LEU A 85 -4.31 -21.19 -2.85
C LEU A 85 -4.40 -21.85 -4.23
N ARG A 86 -3.63 -21.38 -5.22
CA ARG A 86 -3.56 -22.01 -6.55
C ARG A 86 -3.07 -23.45 -6.48
N ASN A 87 -2.01 -23.71 -5.70
CA ASN A 87 -1.49 -25.06 -5.49
C ASN A 87 -2.51 -25.98 -4.82
N ARG A 88 -3.28 -25.45 -3.88
CA ARG A 88 -4.33 -26.21 -3.18
C ARG A 88 -5.51 -26.56 -4.10
N ILE A 89 -5.93 -25.63 -4.95
CA ILE A 89 -6.96 -25.88 -5.98
C ILE A 89 -6.47 -26.98 -6.94
N ALA A 90 -5.28 -26.84 -7.50
CA ALA A 90 -4.72 -27.83 -8.44
C ALA A 90 -4.57 -29.23 -7.83
N ARG A 91 -4.37 -29.34 -6.51
CA ARG A 91 -4.35 -30.63 -5.80
C ARG A 91 -5.75 -31.21 -5.65
N LEU A 92 -6.74 -30.38 -5.32
CA LEU A 92 -8.13 -30.82 -5.15
C LEU A 92 -8.74 -31.26 -6.49
N GLU A 93 -8.45 -30.56 -7.57
CA GLU A 93 -8.87 -30.94 -8.93
C GLU A 93 -8.35 -32.32 -9.31
N ARG A 94 -7.06 -32.60 -9.04
CA ARG A 94 -6.45 -33.92 -9.27
C ARG A 94 -7.11 -35.03 -8.44
N LEU A 95 -7.45 -34.75 -7.18
CA LEU A 95 -8.13 -35.74 -6.33
C LEU A 95 -9.57 -35.98 -6.79
N LEU A 96 -10.26 -34.93 -7.25
CA LEU A 96 -11.60 -35.04 -7.81
C LEU A 96 -11.59 -35.87 -9.09
N GLU A 97 -10.63 -35.64 -9.98
CA GLU A 97 -10.45 -36.38 -11.23
C GLU A 97 -10.08 -37.85 -11.00
N ALA A 98 -9.22 -38.11 -10.02
CA ALA A 98 -8.90 -39.48 -9.61
C ALA A 98 -10.12 -40.21 -9.00
N ALA A 99 -10.96 -39.50 -8.25
CA ALA A 99 -12.18 -40.05 -7.66
C ALA A 99 -13.33 -40.21 -8.66
N SER A 100 -13.34 -39.42 -9.74
CA SER A 100 -14.36 -39.47 -10.79
C SER A 100 -14.03 -40.43 -11.93
N SER A 101 -12.80 -40.95 -12.01
CA SER A 101 -12.46 -42.05 -12.92
C SER A 101 -13.18 -43.34 -12.50
N PRO A 102 -14.07 -43.90 -13.34
CA PRO A 102 -14.75 -45.14 -13.03
C PRO A 102 -13.72 -46.27 -13.00
N ILE A 103 -13.70 -47.05 -11.93
CA ILE A 103 -12.90 -48.28 -11.82
C ILE A 103 -13.29 -49.17 -13.00
N HIS A 104 -12.47 -49.20 -14.06
CA HIS A 104 -12.61 -50.17 -15.14
C HIS A 104 -12.17 -51.52 -14.61
N ARG A 105 -13.14 -52.42 -14.50
CA ARG A 105 -13.03 -53.79 -14.01
C ARG A 105 -12.51 -54.71 -15.10
#